data_AF-A0A2V9WUM8-F1
#
_entry.id   AF-A0A2V9WUM8-F1
#
_cell.length_a   1.000
_cell.length_b   1.000
_cell.length_c   1.000
_cell.angle_alpha   90.00
_cell.angle_beta   90.00
_cell.angle_gamma   90.00
#
_symmetry.space_group_name_H-M   'P 1'
#
loop_
_entity.id
_entity.type
_entity.pdbx_description
1 polymer ?
#
loop_
_entity_poly.entity_id
_entity_poly.type
_entity_poly.pdbx_seq_one_letter_code
_entity_poly.pdbx_strand_id
1 'polypeptide(L)'
;EQTALHAQTSLEGSLQQLQSETESGKLLNDLQANLQICVNPSEAYEVLGGYAQKFIPHSAGAVFAIDSSRNLMGVMASWGDSLSPTQHVLSPEDCCAMRGSRLHLRMETSE
;
A
#
# COMPACT_ATOMS: atom_id res chain seq x y z
N GLU A 1 -40.00 19.21 9.56
CA GLU A 1 -39.45 17.82 9.49
C GLU A 1 -38.27 17.68 8.54
N GLN A 2 -38.37 18.05 7.26
CA GLN A 2 -37.29 17.85 6.29
C GLN A 2 -35.95 18.53 6.67
N THR A 3 -35.98 19.71 7.29
CA THR A 3 -34.76 20.41 7.75
C THR A 3 -34.03 19.68 8.88
N ALA A 4 -34.78 19.05 9.79
CA ALA A 4 -34.22 18.29 10.89
C ALA A 4 -33.63 16.96 10.39
N LEU A 5 -34.30 16.32 9.44
CA LEU A 5 -33.81 15.09 8.79
C LEU A 5 -32.51 15.34 8.01
N HIS A 6 -32.44 16.45 7.26
CA HIS A 6 -31.22 16.82 6.53
C HIS A 6 -30.04 17.12 7.45
N ALA A 7 -30.30 17.79 8.59
CA ALA A 7 -29.28 18.09 9.59
C ALA A 7 -28.74 16.80 10.24
N GLN A 8 -29.62 15.82 10.52
CA GLN A 8 -29.22 14.52 11.05
C GLN A 8 -28.34 13.76 10.07
N THR A 9 -28.76 13.63 8.81
CA THR A 9 -27.98 12.92 7.78
C THR A 9 -26.61 13.57 7.54
N SER A 10 -26.54 14.91 7.56
CA SER A 10 -25.27 15.62 7.41
C SER A 10 -24.32 15.38 8.59
N LEU A 11 -24.86 15.28 9.81
CA LEU A 11 -24.07 14.98 11.01
C LEU A 11 -23.56 13.53 10.97
N GLU A 12 -24.41 12.58 10.61
CA GLU A 12 -24.04 11.17 10.46
C GLU A 12 -22.94 10.99 9.41
N GLY A 13 -23.06 11.64 8.25
CA GLY A 13 -22.02 11.63 7.23
C GLY A 13 -20.69 12.23 7.70
N SER A 14 -20.75 13.34 8.46
CA SER A 14 -19.55 13.96 9.02
C SER A 14 -18.87 13.09 10.08
N LEU A 15 -19.65 12.40 10.92
CA LEU A 15 -19.14 11.44 11.91
C LEU A 15 -18.47 10.24 11.23
N GLN A 16 -19.10 9.67 10.19
CA GLN A 16 -18.52 8.58 9.42
C GLN A 16 -17.20 8.99 8.75
N GLN A 17 -17.14 10.20 8.19
CA GLN A 17 -15.92 10.70 7.59
C GLN A 17 -14.80 10.86 8.63
N LEU A 18 -15.08 11.47 9.78
CA LEU A 18 -14.11 11.61 10.87
C LEU A 18 -13.63 10.26 11.40
N GLN A 19 -14.52 9.28 11.52
CA GLN A 19 -14.16 7.92 11.92
C GLN A 19 -13.22 7.26 10.90
N SER A 20 -13.57 7.33 9.62
CA SER A 20 -12.74 6.80 8.53
C SER A 20 -11.34 7.43 8.47
N GLU A 21 -11.27 8.76 8.63
CA GLU A 21 -9.98 9.49 8.70
C GLU A 21 -9.16 9.08 9.93
N THR A 22 -9.82 8.92 11.08
CA THR A 22 -9.17 8.48 12.32
C THR A 22 -8.63 7.05 12.20
N GLU A 23 -9.39 6.14 11.61
CA GLU A 23 -8.99 4.75 11.37
C GLU A 23 -7.82 4.66 10.39
N SER A 24 -7.87 5.43 9.31
CA SER A 24 -6.78 5.51 8.33
C SER A 24 -5.49 6.05 8.96
N GLY A 25 -5.60 7.11 9.77
CA GLY A 25 -4.46 7.67 10.52
C GLY A 25 -3.89 6.69 11.54
N LYS A 26 -4.74 5.93 12.24
CA LYS A 26 -4.31 4.89 13.16
C LYS A 26 -3.51 3.79 12.43
N LEU A 27 -3.98 3.33 11.28
CA LEU A 27 -3.32 2.28 10.52
C LEU A 27 -1.92 2.71 10.03
N LEU A 28 -1.74 3.97 9.64
CA LEU A 28 -0.44 4.54 9.28
C LEU A 28 0.50 4.62 10.50
N ASN A 29 -0.01 5.06 11.65
CA ASN A 29 0.77 5.10 12.89
C ASN A 29 1.21 3.70 13.33
N ASP A 30 0.31 2.71 13.22
CA ASP A 30 0.62 1.32 13.56
C ASP A 30 1.67 0.74 12.60
N LEU A 31 1.60 1.03 11.29
CA LEU A 31 2.65 0.67 10.33
C LEU A 31 3.99 1.26 10.74
N GLN A 32 4.03 2.58 11.02
CA GLN A 32 5.25 3.26 11.43
C GLN A 32 5.86 2.62 12.68
N ALA A 33 5.05 2.38 13.71
CA ALA A 33 5.51 1.78 14.95
C ALA A 33 6.10 0.37 14.73
N ASN A 34 5.47 -0.45 13.88
CA ASN A 34 5.98 -1.79 13.56
C ASN A 34 7.27 -1.75 12.72
N LEU A 35 7.39 -0.81 11.78
CA LEU A 35 8.63 -0.65 11.02
C LEU A 35 9.81 -0.21 11.90
N GLN A 36 9.56 0.60 12.94
CA GLN A 36 10.61 1.09 13.84
C GLN A 36 11.23 -0.01 14.72
N ILE A 37 10.53 -1.13 14.93
CA ILE A 37 11.04 -2.25 15.74
C ILE A 37 11.68 -3.36 14.89
N CYS A 38 11.58 -3.30 13.57
CA CYS A 38 12.18 -4.27 12.67
C CYS A 38 13.71 -4.21 12.73
N VAL A 39 14.36 -5.37 12.85
CA VAL A 39 15.82 -5.48 12.97
C VAL A 39 16.50 -5.60 11.61
N ASN A 40 15.80 -6.12 10.62
CA ASN A 40 16.33 -6.35 9.28
C ASN A 40 15.31 -6.02 8.18
N PRO A 41 15.75 -5.81 6.94
CA PRO A 41 14.85 -5.50 5.83
C PRO A 41 13.78 -6.56 5.57
N SER A 42 14.07 -7.85 5.83
CA SER A 42 13.09 -8.93 5.62
C SER A 42 11.86 -8.76 6.49
N GLU A 43 12.06 -8.48 7.78
CA GLU A 43 10.97 -8.17 8.72
C GLU A 43 10.16 -6.95 8.27
N ALA A 44 10.83 -5.90 7.79
CA ALA A 44 10.16 -4.71 7.28
C ALA A 44 9.29 -5.02 6.05
N TYR A 45 9.74 -5.89 5.14
CA TYR A 45 8.95 -6.30 3.99
C TYR A 45 7.73 -7.14 4.38
N GLU A 46 7.87 -8.07 5.33
CA GLU A 46 6.73 -8.84 5.87
C GLU A 46 5.66 -7.92 6.47
N VAL A 47 6.10 -6.95 7.29
CA VAL A 47 5.21 -5.92 7.85
C VAL A 47 4.53 -5.13 6.73
N LEU A 48 5.29 -4.62 5.75
CA LEU A 48 4.75 -3.86 4.63
C LEU A 48 3.69 -4.63 3.85
N GLY A 49 3.92 -5.92 3.55
CA GLY A 49 2.94 -6.76 2.84
C GLY A 49 1.62 -6.89 3.62
N GLY A 50 1.70 -7.16 4.92
CA GLY A 50 0.51 -7.27 5.78
C GLY A 50 -0.29 -5.97 5.89
N TYR A 51 0.39 -4.81 5.91
CA TYR A 51 -0.28 -3.51 5.91
C TYR A 51 -0.80 -3.10 4.54
N ALA A 52 -0.10 -3.43 3.44
CA ALA A 52 -0.53 -3.14 2.08
C ALA A 52 -1.91 -3.76 1.77
N GLN A 53 -2.15 -4.99 2.25
CA GLN A 53 -3.48 -5.64 2.15
C GLN A 53 -4.60 -4.84 2.85
N LYS A 54 -4.27 -4.18 3.97
CA LYS A 54 -5.23 -3.38 4.75
C LYS A 54 -5.46 -2.00 4.12
N PHE A 55 -4.40 -1.38 3.59
CA PHE A 55 -4.48 -0.07 2.93
C PHE A 55 -5.20 -0.13 1.57
N ILE A 56 -5.03 -1.23 0.84
CA ILE A 56 -5.52 -1.37 -0.53
C ILE A 56 -6.38 -2.64 -0.64
N PRO A 57 -7.52 -2.69 0.08
CA PRO A 57 -8.39 -3.87 0.07
C PRO A 57 -8.93 -4.10 -1.36
N HIS A 58 -9.13 -5.37 -1.71
CA HIS A 58 -9.57 -5.81 -3.06
C HIS A 58 -8.57 -5.54 -4.19
N SER A 59 -7.34 -5.17 -3.87
CA SER A 59 -6.24 -5.13 -4.83
C SER A 59 -5.27 -6.27 -4.56
N ALA A 60 -4.37 -6.47 -5.52
CA ALA A 60 -3.27 -7.39 -5.36
C ALA A 60 -2.01 -6.77 -5.97
N GLY A 61 -0.86 -6.98 -5.36
CA GLY A 61 0.36 -6.28 -5.72
C GLY A 61 1.59 -6.81 -5.00
N ALA A 62 2.73 -6.18 -5.26
CA ALA A 62 4.01 -6.58 -4.68
C ALA A 62 4.96 -5.39 -4.47
N VAL A 63 5.83 -5.54 -3.47
CA VAL A 63 6.99 -4.67 -3.23
C VAL A 63 8.21 -5.35 -3.83
N PHE A 64 8.88 -4.65 -4.74
CA PHE A 64 10.15 -5.08 -5.32
C PHE A 64 11.31 -4.34 -4.66
N ALA A 65 12.42 -5.05 -4.45
CA ALA A 65 13.68 -4.45 -4.01
C ALA A 65 14.81 -4.80 -4.96
N ILE A 66 15.67 -3.81 -5.24
CA ILE A 66 16.87 -3.97 -6.04
C ILE A 66 17.93 -4.72 -5.25
N ASP A 67 18.58 -5.69 -5.90
CA ASP A 67 19.66 -6.46 -5.30
C ASP A 67 20.94 -5.63 -5.12
N SER A 68 21.92 -6.18 -4.41
CA SER A 68 23.20 -5.52 -4.19
C SER A 68 24.00 -5.29 -5.48
N SER A 69 23.78 -6.12 -6.51
CA SER A 69 24.45 -5.98 -7.81
C SER A 69 23.83 -4.87 -8.66
N ARG A 70 22.67 -4.35 -8.26
CA ARG A 70 21.86 -3.34 -8.96
C ARG A 70 21.40 -3.75 -10.35
N ASN A 71 21.38 -5.05 -10.63
CA ASN A 71 21.01 -5.56 -11.95
C ASN A 71 19.63 -6.22 -11.96
N LEU A 72 19.14 -6.63 -10.79
CA LEU A 72 17.87 -7.35 -10.67
C LEU A 72 17.05 -6.80 -9.50
N MET A 73 15.74 -6.88 -9.65
CA MET A 73 14.77 -6.59 -8.61
C MET A 73 13.92 -7.83 -8.37
N GLY A 74 13.76 -8.22 -7.11
CA GLY A 74 12.94 -9.35 -6.70
C GLY A 74 11.77 -8.91 -5.82
N VAL A 75 10.71 -9.72 -5.78
CA VAL A 75 9.58 -9.50 -4.87
C VAL A 75 10.02 -9.80 -3.44
N MET A 76 9.81 -8.83 -2.54
CA MET A 76 10.09 -8.96 -1.11
C MET A 76 8.82 -9.05 -0.27
N ALA A 77 7.71 -8.53 -0.78
CA ALA A 77 6.40 -8.64 -0.16
C ALA A 77 5.32 -8.68 -1.25
N SER A 78 4.21 -9.38 -0.99
CA SER A 78 3.03 -9.34 -1.85
C SER A 78 1.75 -9.31 -1.01
N TRP A 79 0.67 -8.82 -1.62
CA TRP A 79 -0.67 -8.81 -1.05
C TRP A 79 -1.69 -9.10 -2.15
N GLY A 80 -2.88 -9.50 -1.75
CA GLY A 80 -3.87 -10.11 -2.63
C GLY A 80 -3.36 -11.42 -3.24
N ASP A 81 -4.25 -12.20 -3.83
CA ASP A 81 -3.92 -13.53 -4.38
C ASP A 81 -3.02 -13.49 -5.63
N SER A 82 -2.26 -12.41 -5.90
CA SER A 82 -1.69 -12.18 -7.21
C SER A 82 -0.28 -12.68 -7.45
N LEU A 83 0.59 -12.87 -6.46
CA LEU A 83 2.01 -13.11 -6.78
C LEU A 83 2.69 -13.99 -5.72
N SER A 84 3.22 -15.13 -6.17
CA SER A 84 4.19 -15.92 -5.38
C SER A 84 5.51 -15.13 -5.32
N PRO A 85 6.05 -14.81 -4.11
CA PRO A 85 7.26 -13.99 -3.96
C PRO A 85 8.49 -14.49 -4.72
N THR A 86 8.53 -15.78 -5.05
CA THR A 86 9.70 -16.46 -5.62
C THR A 86 9.72 -16.54 -7.16
N GLN A 87 8.68 -16.07 -7.87
CA GLN A 87 8.59 -16.26 -9.34
C GLN A 87 8.79 -15.00 -10.20
N HIS A 88 8.98 -13.83 -9.58
CA HIS A 88 9.03 -12.57 -10.32
C HIS A 88 10.32 -11.81 -10.07
N VAL A 89 11.20 -11.82 -11.08
CA VAL A 89 12.43 -11.04 -11.14
C VAL A 89 12.33 -10.08 -12.33
N LEU A 90 12.72 -8.82 -12.12
CA LEU A 90 12.67 -7.76 -13.13
C LEU A 90 14.03 -7.07 -13.24
N SER A 91 14.44 -6.67 -14.45
CA SER A 91 15.56 -5.74 -14.60
C SER A 91 15.10 -4.32 -14.24
N PRO A 92 15.96 -3.47 -13.63
CA PRO A 92 15.67 -2.05 -13.46
C PRO A 92 15.26 -1.34 -14.76
N GLU A 93 15.76 -1.81 -15.91
CA GLU A 93 15.42 -1.28 -17.23
C GLU A 93 13.96 -1.55 -17.65
N ASP A 94 13.34 -2.60 -17.10
CA ASP A 94 11.95 -2.98 -17.38
C ASP A 94 10.94 -2.11 -16.62
N CYS A 95 11.39 -1.42 -15.56
CA CYS A 95 10.54 -0.57 -14.73
C CYS A 95 10.67 0.91 -15.13
N CYS A 96 9.56 1.54 -15.54
CA CYS A 96 9.52 2.95 -15.91
C CYS A 96 10.00 3.89 -14.80
N ALA A 97 9.68 3.58 -13.53
CA ALA A 97 10.09 4.41 -12.39
C ALA A 97 11.60 4.35 -12.17
N MET A 98 12.18 3.14 -12.30
CA MET A 98 13.62 2.91 -12.13
C MET A 98 14.41 3.50 -13.29
N ARG A 99 14.04 3.17 -14.54
CA ARG A 99 14.67 3.73 -15.75
C ARG A 99 14.59 5.25 -15.80
N GLY A 100 13.47 5.83 -15.36
CA GLY A 100 13.26 7.27 -15.33
C GLY A 100 13.82 8.00 -14.10
N SER A 101 14.30 7.26 -13.09
CA SER A 101 14.70 7.79 -11.77
C SER A 101 13.68 8.77 -11.17
N ARG A 102 12.38 8.50 -11.36
CA ARG A 102 11.27 9.30 -10.83
C ARG A 102 10.08 8.42 -10.53
N LEU A 103 9.23 8.85 -9.59
CA LEU A 103 7.96 8.21 -9.34
C LEU A 103 7.16 8.13 -10.66
N HIS A 104 6.69 6.93 -10.99
CA HIS A 104 5.85 6.68 -12.14
C HIS A 104 4.60 5.93 -11.68
N LEU A 105 3.49 6.66 -11.57
CA LEU A 105 2.18 6.10 -11.25
C LEU A 105 1.49 5.75 -12.56
N ARG A 106 1.26 4.46 -12.81
CA ARG A 106 0.33 4.03 -13.85
C ARG A 106 -1.06 4.02 -13.22
N MET A 107 -1.94 4.89 -13.70
CA MET A 107 -3.36 4.73 -13.43
C MET A 107 -3.85 3.61 -14.34
N GLU A 108 -4.44 2.56 -13.77
CA GLU A 108 -5.15 1.57 -14.58
C GLU A 108 -6.33 2.29 -15.25
N THR A 109 -6.29 2.37 -16.58
CA THR A 109 -7.48 2.65 -17.36
C THR A 109 -8.31 1.37 -17.33
N SER A 110 -9.46 1.41 -16.67
CA SER A 110 -10.45 0.35 -16.78
C SER A 110 -10.85 0.21 -18.25
N GLU A 111 -10.47 -0.90 -18.88
CA GLU A 111 -11.12 -1.40 -20.10
C GLU A 111 -12.26 -2.35 -19.73
#